data_AF-A0A803P4A7-F1
#
_entry.id   AF-A0A803P4A7-F1
#
_cell.length_a   1.000
_cell.length_b   1.000
_cell.length_c   1.000
_cell.angle_alpha   90.00
_cell.angle_beta   90.00
_cell.angle_gamma   90.00
#
_symmetry.space_group_name_H-M   'P 1'
#
loop_
_entity.id
_entity.type
_entity.pdbx_description
1 polymer ?
#
loop_
_entity_poly.entity_id
_entity_poly.type
_entity_poly.pdbx_seq_one_letter_code
_entity_poly.pdbx_strand_id
1 'polypeptide(L)'
;MVIPPPARPPSLTKYLKPYVLKMHFTNKFVTAQVIHTPTATVASSASSQEKALRGAMDSTRDVAAAAKIGKLLAERLLLKNIPAVAVQLKREQKYHGKVKAVVDSVKDAGVKLL
;
A
#
# COMPACT_ATOMS: atom_id res chain seq x y z
N MET A 1 -20.85 24.68 -26.36
CA MET A 1 -19.55 24.01 -26.15
C MET A 1 -19.14 24.22 -24.71
N VAL A 2 -19.08 23.15 -23.90
CA VAL A 2 -18.60 23.24 -22.52
C VAL A 2 -17.07 23.20 -22.57
N ILE A 3 -16.41 24.29 -22.21
CA ILE A 3 -14.95 24.31 -22.08
C ILE A 3 -14.61 23.49 -20.83
N PRO A 4 -13.86 22.39 -20.93
CA PRO A 4 -13.45 21.65 -19.75
C PRO A 4 -12.61 22.56 -18.86
N PRO A 5 -12.80 22.51 -17.53
CA PRO A 5 -11.99 23.31 -16.61
C PRO A 5 -10.50 22.99 -16.81
N PRO A 6 -9.61 23.99 -16.63
CA PRO A 6 -8.17 23.77 -16.78
C PRO A 6 -7.71 22.66 -15.83
N ALA A 7 -6.90 21.74 -16.36
CA ALA A 7 -6.33 20.66 -15.57
C ALA A 7 -5.53 21.26 -14.40
N ARG A 8 -5.79 20.81 -13.17
CA ARG A 8 -5.01 21.28 -12.02
C ARG A 8 -3.53 20.91 -12.22
N PRO A 9 -2.59 21.83 -11.97
CA PRO A 9 -1.18 21.49 -12.01
C PRO A 9 -0.89 20.38 -10.99
N PRO A 10 -0.10 19.35 -11.34
CA PRO A 10 0.27 18.31 -10.40
C PRO A 10 1.11 18.92 -9.26
N SER A 11 0.85 18.50 -8.02
CA SER A 11 1.64 18.96 -6.88
C SER A 11 3.09 18.48 -7.00
N LEU A 12 4.07 19.33 -6.68
CA LEU A 12 5.50 18.98 -6.66
C LEU A 12 5.80 17.80 -5.71
N THR A 13 5.03 17.67 -4.63
CA THR A 13 5.11 16.55 -3.67
C THR A 13 4.94 15.19 -4.34
N LYS A 14 4.23 15.14 -5.48
CA LYS A 14 3.97 13.95 -6.27
C LYS A 14 5.21 13.37 -6.96
N TYR A 15 6.26 14.18 -7.14
CA TYR A 15 7.53 13.77 -7.75
C TYR A 15 8.62 13.48 -6.73
N LEU A 16 8.62 14.17 -5.58
CA LEU A 16 9.61 13.98 -4.52
C LEU A 16 9.45 12.64 -3.78
N LYS A 17 8.20 12.14 -3.68
CA LYS A 17 7.86 10.86 -3.04
C LYS A 17 7.10 9.97 -4.06
N PRO A 18 7.80 9.37 -5.04
CA PRO A 18 7.16 8.75 -6.20
C PRO A 18 6.41 7.47 -5.86
N TYR A 19 6.82 6.73 -4.82
CA TYR A 19 6.14 5.50 -4.40
C TYR A 19 5.32 5.75 -3.14
N VAL A 20 4.01 5.55 -3.25
CA VAL A 20 3.06 5.78 -2.16
C VAL A 20 2.34 4.50 -1.80
N LEU A 21 2.46 4.08 -0.54
CA LEU A 21 1.73 2.95 0.04
C LEU A 21 0.34 3.41 0.50
N LYS A 22 -0.69 2.82 -0.10
CA LYS A 22 -2.09 2.96 0.32
C LYS A 22 -2.60 1.64 0.87
N MET A 23 -3.29 1.72 2.01
CA MET A 23 -3.89 0.56 2.66
C MET A 23 -5.41 0.70 2.68
N HIS A 24 -6.10 -0.39 2.39
CA HIS A 24 -7.55 -0.48 2.47
C HIS A 24 -7.95 -1.65 3.35
N PHE A 25 -8.75 -1.34 4.38
CA PHE A 25 -9.31 -2.33 5.27
C PHE A 25 -10.82 -2.35 5.07
N THR A 26 -11.33 -3.49 4.62
CA THR A 26 -12.77 -3.77 4.55
C THR A 26 -13.10 -4.76 5.69
N ASN A 27 -14.37 -4.90 6.04
CA ASN A 27 -14.80 -5.87 7.06
C ASN A 27 -14.34 -7.31 6.81
N LYS A 28 -14.12 -7.69 5.54
CA LYS A 28 -13.72 -9.04 5.12
C LYS A 28 -12.26 -9.18 4.70
N PHE A 29 -11.64 -8.11 4.21
CA PHE A 29 -10.37 -8.20 3.49
C PHE A 29 -9.45 -7.05 3.82
N VAL A 30 -8.15 -7.35 3.76
CA VAL A 30 -7.07 -6.37 3.87
C VAL A 30 -6.37 -6.28 2.51
N THR A 31 -6.16 -5.06 2.04
CA THR A 31 -5.41 -4.81 0.81
C THR A 31 -4.40 -3.69 1.02
N ALA A 32 -3.25 -3.83 0.38
CA ALA A 32 -2.17 -2.84 0.41
C ALA A 32 -1.59 -2.71 -1.00
N GLN A 33 -1.37 -1.48 -1.44
CA GLN A 33 -0.89 -1.17 -2.78
C GLN A 33 0.15 -0.06 -2.74
N VAL A 34 1.22 -0.24 -3.50
CA VAL A 34 2.21 0.80 -3.75
C VAL A 34 1.99 1.34 -5.15
N ILE A 35 1.73 2.64 -5.23
CA ILE A 35 1.41 3.34 -6.47
C ILE A 35 2.58 4.25 -6.82
N HIS A 36 2.99 4.21 -8.09
CA HIS A 36 3.91 5.18 -8.66
C HIS A 36 3.12 6.43 -9.07
N THR A 37 3.30 7.53 -8.35
CA THR A 37 2.49 8.74 -8.50
C THR A 37 2.69 9.51 -9.82
N PRO A 38 3.89 9.56 -10.44
CA PRO A 38 4.07 10.19 -11.74
C PRO A 38 3.35 9.45 -12.87
N THR A 39 3.50 8.12 -12.95
CA THR A 39 2.91 7.29 -14.01
C THR A 39 1.48 6.85 -13.69
N ALA A 40 1.01 7.07 -12.46
CA ALA A 40 -0.27 6.59 -11.93
C ALA A 40 -0.44 5.06 -12.04
N THR A 41 0.66 4.31 -12.13
CA THR A 41 0.66 2.84 -12.21
C THR A 41 0.82 2.20 -10.84
N VAL A 42 0.24 1.01 -10.67
CA VAL A 42 0.44 0.23 -9.44
C VAL A 42 1.76 -0.51 -9.57
N ALA A 43 2.75 -0.13 -8.76
CA ALA A 43 4.05 -0.76 -8.75
C ALA A 43 3.96 -2.16 -8.14
N SER A 44 3.32 -2.29 -6.98
CA SER A 44 3.10 -3.57 -6.31
C SER A 44 1.75 -3.56 -5.59
N SER A 45 1.07 -4.70 -5.56
CA SER A 45 -0.15 -4.88 -4.78
C SER A 45 -0.06 -6.18 -4.00
N ALA A 46 -0.72 -6.23 -2.85
CA ALA A 46 -0.91 -7.42 -2.06
C ALA A 46 -2.31 -7.38 -1.43
N SER A 47 -3.05 -8.48 -1.51
CA SER A 47 -4.38 -8.57 -0.90
C SER A 47 -4.70 -9.96 -0.38
N SER A 48 -5.49 -10.04 0.70
CA SER A 48 -6.03 -11.31 1.21
C SER A 48 -6.99 -12.00 0.24
N GLN A 49 -7.36 -11.34 -0.87
CA GLN A 49 -8.25 -11.89 -1.90
C GLN A 49 -7.50 -12.61 -3.02
N GLU A 50 -6.16 -12.57 -3.02
CA GLU A 50 -5.38 -13.29 -4.01
C GLU A 50 -5.67 -14.79 -3.95
N LYS A 51 -5.85 -15.41 -5.13
CA LYS A 51 -6.16 -16.84 -5.25
C LYS A 51 -5.11 -17.71 -4.52
N ALA A 52 -3.85 -17.30 -4.57
CA ALA A 52 -2.75 -17.98 -3.88
C ALA A 52 -2.84 -17.89 -2.35
N LEU A 53 -3.44 -16.84 -1.80
CA LEU A 53 -3.51 -16.60 -0.35
C LEU A 53 -4.84 -17.06 0.27
N ARG A 54 -5.88 -17.20 -0.55
CA ARG A 54 -7.22 -17.62 -0.11
C ARG A 54 -7.24 -18.99 0.59
N GLY A 55 -6.35 -19.91 0.22
CA GLY A 55 -6.23 -21.22 0.86
C GLY A 55 -5.25 -21.29 2.03
N ALA A 56 -4.34 -20.31 2.14
CA ALA A 56 -3.24 -20.32 3.11
C ALA A 56 -3.50 -19.43 4.35
N MET A 57 -4.63 -18.73 4.38
CA MET A 57 -5.00 -17.82 5.46
C MET A 57 -6.27 -18.30 6.16
N ASP A 58 -6.14 -18.75 7.41
CA ASP A 58 -7.28 -19.09 8.28
C ASP A 58 -8.19 -17.89 8.56
N SER A 59 -7.63 -16.67 8.50
CA SER A 59 -8.40 -15.46 8.66
C SER A 59 -7.90 -14.34 7.75
N THR A 60 -8.84 -13.66 7.10
CA THR A 60 -8.56 -12.68 6.04
C THR A 60 -8.59 -11.23 6.53
N ARG A 61 -8.93 -11.00 7.81
CA ARG A 61 -9.18 -9.66 8.35
C ARG A 61 -8.33 -9.29 9.57
N ASP A 62 -7.67 -10.24 10.21
CA ASP A 62 -7.04 -10.02 11.51
C ASP A 62 -5.68 -9.33 11.41
N VAL A 63 -5.14 -8.95 12.56
CA VAL A 63 -3.82 -8.29 12.65
C VAL A 63 -2.73 -9.20 12.08
N ALA A 64 -2.83 -10.51 12.28
CA ALA A 64 -1.94 -11.50 11.67
C ALA A 64 -2.03 -11.50 10.14
N ALA A 65 -3.24 -11.34 9.57
CA ALA A 65 -3.42 -11.26 8.13
C ALA A 65 -2.80 -9.98 7.55
N ALA A 66 -2.97 -8.86 8.25
CA ALA A 66 -2.36 -7.59 7.90
C ALA A 66 -0.81 -7.68 7.92
N ALA A 67 -0.24 -8.36 8.91
CA ALA A 67 1.20 -8.58 8.99
C ALA A 67 1.72 -9.44 7.82
N LYS A 68 1.04 -10.57 7.52
CA LYS A 68 1.38 -11.43 6.37
C LYS A 68 1.34 -10.66 5.05
N ILE A 69 0.31 -9.83 4.83
CA ILE A 69 0.21 -8.99 3.63
C ILE A 69 1.33 -7.95 3.56
N GLY A 70 1.69 -7.34 4.69
CA GLY A 70 2.81 -6.39 4.76
C GLY A 70 4.14 -7.04 4.34
N LYS A 71 4.42 -8.25 4.83
CA LYS A 71 5.61 -9.02 4.45
C LYS A 71 5.64 -9.34 2.96
N LEU A 72 4.55 -9.90 2.43
CA LEU A 72 4.43 -10.25 1.01
C LEU A 72 4.57 -9.03 0.10
N LEU A 73 4.02 -7.88 0.51
CA LEU A 73 4.16 -6.65 -0.24
C LEU A 73 5.61 -6.18 -0.27
N ALA A 74 6.32 -6.26 0.86
CA ALA A 74 7.72 -5.88 0.95
C ALA A 74 8.64 -6.77 0.09
N GLU A 75 8.44 -8.09 0.12
CA GLU A 75 9.15 -9.03 -0.76
C GLU A 75 8.97 -8.64 -2.24
N ARG A 76 7.73 -8.34 -2.65
CA ARG A 76 7.44 -7.88 -4.01
C ARG A 76 8.09 -6.54 -4.36
N LEU A 77 8.26 -5.65 -3.39
CA LEU A 77 8.93 -4.36 -3.58
C LEU A 77 10.44 -4.52 -3.74
N LEU A 78 11.05 -5.41 -2.94
CA LEU A 78 12.46 -5.74 -3.05
C LEU A 78 12.78 -6.38 -4.40
N LEU A 79 11.95 -7.32 -4.88
CA LEU A 79 12.08 -7.89 -6.22
C LEU A 79 11.99 -6.85 -7.34
N LYS A 80 11.25 -5.76 -7.13
CA LYS A 80 11.12 -4.64 -8.07
C LYS A 80 12.16 -3.54 -7.85
N ASN A 81 13.13 -3.73 -6.96
CA ASN A 81 14.16 -2.77 -6.59
C ASN A 81 13.59 -1.41 -6.12
N ILE A 82 12.51 -1.43 -5.34
CA ILE A 82 11.90 -0.22 -4.76
C ILE A 82 12.29 -0.14 -3.27
N PRO A 83 13.32 0.64 -2.90
CA PRO A 83 13.87 0.63 -1.55
C PRO A 83 13.10 1.52 -0.56
N ALA A 84 12.32 2.50 -1.04
CA ALA A 84 11.69 3.49 -0.20
C ALA A 84 10.25 3.79 -0.63
N VAL A 85 9.34 3.88 0.35
CA VAL A 85 7.91 4.10 0.12
C VAL A 85 7.35 5.08 1.16
N ALA A 86 6.53 6.02 0.72
CA ALA A 86 5.81 6.95 1.60
C ALA A 86 4.45 6.39 1.99
N VAL A 87 4.09 6.41 3.27
CA VAL A 87 2.79 5.92 3.73
C VAL A 87 1.74 7.02 3.61
N GLN A 88 0.68 6.76 2.84
CA GLN A 88 -0.47 7.65 2.76
C GLN A 88 -1.67 7.02 3.47
N LEU A 89 -1.93 7.50 4.69
CA LEU A 89 -3.09 7.13 5.48
C LEU A 89 -4.33 7.88 5.00
N LYS A 90 -5.48 7.22 5.01
CA LYS A 90 -6.78 7.91 4.88
C LYS A 90 -7.03 8.76 6.13
N ARG A 91 -7.87 9.80 6.02
CA ARG A 91 -8.21 10.70 7.15
C ARG A 91 -8.71 9.97 8.41
N GLU A 92 -9.37 8.84 8.23
CA GLU A 92 -9.94 8.02 9.32
C GLU A 92 -8.94 7.01 9.89
N GLN A 93 -7.82 6.76 9.18
CA GLN A 93 -6.83 5.77 9.58
C GLN A 93 -5.83 6.39 10.54
N LYS A 94 -5.79 5.86 11.75
CA LYS A 94 -4.73 6.14 12.72
C LYS A 94 -3.70 5.01 12.68
N TYR A 95 -2.45 5.32 13.01
CA TYR A 95 -1.41 4.32 13.17
C TYR A 95 -1.69 3.47 14.43
N HIS A 96 -2.55 2.47 14.24
CA HIS A 96 -3.02 1.57 15.29
C HIS A 96 -3.49 0.24 14.68
N GLY A 97 -3.50 -0.82 15.49
CA GLY A 97 -4.02 -2.14 15.13
C GLY A 97 -3.48 -2.66 13.79
N LYS A 98 -4.38 -2.82 12.80
CA LYS A 98 -4.05 -3.37 11.48
C LYS A 98 -3.12 -2.48 10.67
N VAL A 99 -3.29 -1.15 10.75
CA VAL A 99 -2.41 -0.19 10.04
C VAL A 99 -0.98 -0.35 10.56
N LYS A 100 -0.83 -0.40 11.88
CA LYS A 100 0.46 -0.61 12.54
C LYS A 100 1.11 -1.91 12.07
N ALA A 101 0.36 -3.01 12.06
CA ALA A 101 0.89 -4.31 11.63
C ALA A 101 1.40 -4.34 10.18
N VAL A 102 0.73 -3.67 9.24
CA VAL A 102 1.21 -3.57 7.85
C VAL A 102 2.51 -2.77 7.81
N VAL A 103 2.53 -1.59 8.43
CA VAL A 103 3.70 -0.69 8.41
C VAL A 103 4.91 -1.33 9.07
N ASP A 104 4.73 -1.97 10.23
CA ASP A 104 5.80 -2.63 10.97
C ASP A 104 6.35 -3.81 10.16
N SER A 105 5.49 -4.58 9.49
CA SER A 105 5.92 -5.70 8.64
C SER A 105 6.69 -5.25 7.40
N VAL A 106 6.29 -4.13 6.79
CA VAL A 106 7.02 -3.54 5.65
C VAL A 106 8.39 -3.03 6.08
N LYS A 107 8.48 -2.43 7.28
CA LYS A 107 9.73 -1.96 7.87
C LYS A 107 10.67 -3.11 8.23
N ASP A 108 10.15 -4.16 8.86
CA ASP A 108 10.90 -5.36 9.27
C ASP A 108 11.50 -6.09 8.06
N ALA A 109 10.77 -6.11 6.94
CA ALA A 109 11.25 -6.65 5.67
C ALA A 109 12.27 -5.75 4.94
N GLY A 110 12.71 -4.64 5.53
CA GLY A 110 13.83 -3.83 5.01
C GLY A 110 13.45 -2.70 4.05
N VAL A 111 12.16 -2.41 3.85
CA VAL A 111 11.73 -1.27 3.04
C VAL A 111 11.76 0.01 3.88
N LYS A 112 12.44 1.05 3.39
CA LYS A 112 12.53 2.34 4.08
C LYS A 112 11.24 3.13 3.97
N LEU A 113 10.73 3.61 5.10
CA LEU A 113 9.53 4.46 5.14
C LEU A 113 9.93 5.95 5.11
N LEU A 114 9.29 6.73 4.24
CA LEU A 114 9.52 8.18 4.00
C LEU A 114 8.37 9.07 4.48
#